data_AF-A0A2G9TZT5-F1
#
_entry.id   AF-A0A2G9TZT5-F1
#
_cell.length_a   1.000
_cell.length_b   1.000
_cell.length_c   1.000
_cell.angle_alpha   90.00
_cell.angle_beta   90.00
_cell.angle_gamma   90.00
#
_symmetry.space_group_name_H-M   'P 1'
#
loop_
_entity.id
_entity.type
_entity.pdbx_description
1 polymer ?
#
loop_
_entity_poly.entity_id
_entity_poly.type
_entity_poly.pdbx_seq_one_letter_code
_entity_poly.pdbx_strand_id
1 'polypeptide(L)'
;MGRVLQRTAISTNIKERLDFSCALFDPEGGLIANAPHIPVHLGGMQYAVRYQIDHLGLDGIHKGDVILSNHPSAGGSHLPDLTVITPEGATFVSFKIVDKGVFREESLSEKLCKPATIPGCSGTRNLADNIADLKAQIAANNKVVAQLFCRYPVILREFSLRENSGGNGKWRGGDGVIRCLQFRRPLSLALLTERRVFAPYGLKGGGNGARGVNVLKKRSRTVNLGGKITLRVDAGDTLHLQTPGGGGYGTI
;
A
#
# COMPACT_ATOMS: atom_id res chain seq x y z
N MET A 1 12.89 -9.38 -2.88
CA MET A 1 11.56 -9.54 -3.50
C MET A 1 11.32 -8.61 -4.71
N GLY A 2 11.22 -7.28 -4.54
CA GLY A 2 10.81 -6.38 -5.65
C GLY A 2 11.65 -6.44 -6.94
N ARG A 3 13.00 -6.52 -6.84
CA ARG A 3 13.86 -6.68 -8.04
C ARG A 3 13.67 -8.02 -8.75
N VAL A 4 13.31 -9.07 -8.02
CA VAL A 4 13.05 -10.39 -8.62
C VAL A 4 11.75 -10.31 -9.41
N LEU A 5 10.68 -9.79 -8.80
CA LEU A 5 9.39 -9.57 -9.46
C LEU A 5 9.52 -8.71 -10.73
N GLN A 6 10.29 -7.62 -10.67
CA GLN A 6 10.56 -6.78 -11.84
C GLN A 6 11.26 -7.56 -12.98
N ARG A 7 12.26 -8.37 -12.66
CA ARG A 7 13.06 -9.11 -13.66
C ARG A 7 12.31 -10.28 -14.27
N THR A 8 11.44 -10.93 -13.51
CA THR A 8 10.67 -12.10 -13.95
C THR A 8 9.32 -11.73 -14.58
N ALA A 9 8.80 -10.53 -14.33
CA ALA A 9 7.54 -10.09 -14.90
C ALA A 9 7.63 -9.93 -16.43
N ILE A 10 6.63 -10.48 -17.11
CA ILE A 10 6.40 -10.25 -18.54
C ILE A 10 5.68 -8.91 -18.76
N SER A 11 4.88 -8.46 -17.77
CA SER A 11 4.12 -7.21 -17.83
C SER A 11 5.04 -5.99 -17.91
N THR A 12 4.86 -5.18 -18.95
CA THR A 12 5.57 -3.91 -19.15
C THR A 12 5.25 -2.90 -18.05
N ASN A 13 4.04 -2.94 -17.46
CA ASN A 13 3.70 -2.10 -16.31
C ASN A 13 4.55 -2.44 -15.08
N ILE A 14 4.86 -3.71 -14.84
CA ILE A 14 5.69 -4.13 -13.70
C ILE A 14 7.18 -3.94 -14.02
N LYS A 15 7.61 -4.31 -15.23
CA LYS A 15 9.03 -4.33 -15.61
C LYS A 15 9.61 -2.94 -15.86
N GLU A 16 8.87 -2.10 -16.59
CA GLU A 16 9.33 -0.78 -17.05
C GLU A 16 8.70 0.37 -16.24
N ARG A 17 7.39 0.29 -15.94
CA ARG A 17 6.69 1.35 -15.20
C ARG A 17 6.78 1.21 -13.67
N LEU A 18 7.31 0.09 -13.18
CA LEU A 18 7.46 -0.22 -11.75
C LEU A 18 6.15 -0.12 -10.98
N ASP A 19 5.06 -0.53 -11.62
CA ASP A 19 3.71 -0.48 -11.08
C ASP A 19 3.42 -1.68 -10.17
N PHE A 20 4.17 -1.75 -9.08
CA PHE A 20 4.03 -2.75 -8.02
C PHE A 20 4.64 -2.22 -6.71
N SER A 21 4.24 -2.79 -5.59
CA SER A 21 4.86 -2.52 -4.29
C SER A 21 5.10 -3.82 -3.53
N CYS A 22 6.11 -3.82 -2.68
CA CYS A 22 6.39 -4.92 -1.76
C CYS A 22 6.53 -4.35 -0.37
N ALA A 23 5.96 -5.01 0.63
CA ALA A 23 6.00 -4.56 2.02
C ALA A 23 5.96 -5.75 2.98
N LEU A 24 6.47 -5.53 4.19
CA LEU A 24 6.43 -6.45 5.32
C LEU A 24 5.54 -5.84 6.41
N PHE A 25 4.73 -6.69 7.03
CA PHE A 25 3.75 -6.29 8.03
C PHE A 25 3.91 -7.10 9.31
N ASP A 26 3.52 -6.51 10.45
CA ASP A 26 3.43 -7.20 11.73
C ASP A 26 2.13 -8.04 11.83
N PRO A 27 1.97 -8.91 12.85
CA PRO A 27 0.76 -9.70 13.05
C PRO A 27 -0.52 -8.89 13.27
N GLU A 28 -0.40 -7.59 13.54
CA GLU A 28 -1.52 -6.66 13.68
C GLU A 28 -1.82 -5.89 12.38
N GLY A 29 -1.11 -6.18 11.29
CA GLY A 29 -1.23 -5.53 9.97
C GLY A 29 -0.57 -4.15 9.89
N GLY A 30 0.24 -3.77 10.87
CA GLY A 30 1.11 -2.60 10.86
C GLY A 30 2.27 -2.77 9.88
N LEU A 31 2.67 -1.69 9.21
CA LEU A 31 3.74 -1.71 8.22
C LEU A 31 5.11 -1.68 8.91
N ILE A 32 5.92 -2.70 8.71
CA ILE A 32 7.29 -2.78 9.25
C ILE A 32 8.31 -2.20 8.25
N ALA A 33 8.20 -2.58 6.98
CA ALA A 33 9.15 -2.17 5.94
C ALA A 33 8.50 -2.17 4.56
N ASN A 34 8.97 -1.30 3.66
CA ASN A 34 8.49 -1.25 2.28
C ASN A 34 9.62 -1.08 1.26
N ALA A 35 9.43 -1.66 0.09
CA ALA A 35 10.26 -1.44 -1.09
C ALA A 35 10.00 -0.04 -1.68
N PRO A 36 10.97 0.55 -2.41
CA PRO A 36 10.92 1.94 -2.86
C PRO A 36 10.03 2.13 -4.09
N HIS A 37 8.73 1.79 -4.04
CA HIS A 37 7.82 1.96 -5.18
C HIS A 37 6.40 2.38 -4.77
N ILE A 38 5.82 3.21 -5.62
CA ILE A 38 4.49 3.87 -5.64
C ILE A 38 3.81 4.07 -4.25
N PRO A 39 3.83 5.31 -3.70
CA PRO A 39 3.19 5.64 -2.43
C PRO A 39 1.69 5.36 -2.35
N VAL A 40 1.04 5.21 -3.51
CA VAL A 40 -0.41 4.96 -3.64
C VAL A 40 -0.84 3.64 -3.00
N HIS A 41 0.06 2.64 -2.95
CA HIS A 41 -0.20 1.30 -2.43
C HIS A 41 0.01 1.20 -0.92
N LEU A 42 0.80 2.08 -0.30
CA LEU A 42 1.18 1.96 1.11
C LEU A 42 -0.02 1.98 2.06
N GLY A 43 -0.97 2.90 1.83
CA GLY A 43 -2.20 2.97 2.63
C GLY A 43 -3.17 1.82 2.36
N GLY A 44 -3.19 1.28 1.13
CA GLY A 44 -4.08 0.17 0.75
C GLY A 44 -3.58 -1.18 1.27
N MET A 45 -2.28 -1.46 1.21
CA MET A 45 -1.71 -2.74 1.61
C MET A 45 -1.84 -3.00 3.12
N GLN A 46 -1.66 -1.99 3.98
CA GLN A 46 -1.90 -2.14 5.42
C GLN A 46 -3.34 -2.53 5.73
N TYR A 47 -4.29 -1.90 5.04
CA TYR A 47 -5.70 -2.23 5.17
C TYR A 47 -6.00 -3.62 4.62
N ALA A 48 -5.40 -4.01 3.50
CA ALA A 48 -5.56 -5.35 2.92
C ALA A 48 -5.08 -6.44 3.87
N VAL A 49 -3.88 -6.30 4.45
CA VAL A 49 -3.32 -7.28 5.38
C VAL A 49 -4.16 -7.39 6.64
N ARG A 50 -4.54 -6.25 7.24
CA ARG A 50 -5.40 -6.25 8.43
C ARG A 50 -6.78 -6.84 8.15
N TYR A 51 -7.38 -6.54 7.00
CA TYR A 51 -8.64 -7.17 6.60
C TYR A 51 -8.51 -8.69 6.52
N GLN A 52 -7.42 -9.22 5.94
CA GLN A 52 -7.23 -10.68 5.89
C GLN A 52 -7.02 -11.29 7.28
N ILE A 53 -6.28 -10.61 8.17
CA ILE A 53 -6.11 -11.03 9.56
C ILE A 53 -7.46 -11.06 10.27
N ASP A 54 -8.28 -10.02 10.12
CA ASP A 54 -9.62 -9.94 10.73
C ASP A 54 -10.59 -10.97 10.13
N HIS A 55 -10.48 -11.26 8.83
CA HIS A 55 -11.40 -12.13 8.11
C HIS A 55 -11.08 -13.63 8.28
N LEU A 56 -9.80 -14.01 8.24
CA LEU A 56 -9.35 -15.39 8.32
C LEU A 56 -8.98 -15.79 9.76
N GLY A 57 -8.70 -14.81 10.62
CA GLY A 57 -8.09 -15.02 11.93
C GLY A 57 -6.61 -15.39 11.80
N LEU A 58 -5.80 -15.03 12.79
CA LEU A 58 -4.39 -15.44 12.82
C LEU A 58 -4.23 -16.98 12.83
N ASP A 59 -5.17 -17.69 13.46
CA ASP A 59 -5.21 -19.15 13.49
C ASP A 59 -5.58 -19.77 12.12
N GLY A 60 -6.10 -18.96 11.19
CA GLY A 60 -6.41 -19.36 9.82
C GLY A 60 -5.31 -19.09 8.81
N ILE A 61 -4.19 -18.49 9.23
CA ILE A 61 -3.06 -18.11 8.35
C ILE A 61 -1.84 -18.95 8.71
N HIS A 62 -1.49 -19.90 7.86
CA HIS A 62 -0.40 -20.83 8.10
C HIS A 62 0.79 -20.57 7.19
N LYS A 63 1.99 -20.91 7.68
CA LYS A 63 3.22 -20.83 6.89
C LYS A 63 3.07 -21.61 5.58
N GLY A 64 3.28 -20.93 4.45
CA GLY A 64 3.15 -21.51 3.11
C GLY A 64 1.85 -21.12 2.39
N ASP A 65 0.88 -20.52 3.10
CA ASP A 65 -0.32 -20.00 2.48
C ASP A 65 -0.02 -18.80 1.57
N VAL A 66 -0.79 -18.67 0.50
CA VAL A 66 -0.73 -17.53 -0.41
C VAL A 66 -2.13 -16.97 -0.54
N ILE A 67 -2.36 -15.79 0.05
CA ILE A 67 -3.67 -15.15 0.06
C ILE A 67 -3.70 -14.12 -1.07
N LEU A 68 -4.72 -14.22 -1.93
CA LEU A 68 -4.93 -13.32 -3.05
C LEU A 68 -6.18 -12.47 -2.80
N SER A 69 -6.03 -11.14 -2.85
CA SER A 69 -7.15 -10.21 -2.70
C SER A 69 -7.08 -9.07 -3.71
N ASN A 70 -8.23 -8.71 -4.28
CA ASN A 70 -8.37 -7.60 -5.23
C ASN A 70 -9.58 -6.70 -4.97
N HIS A 71 -10.48 -7.10 -4.06
CA HIS A 71 -11.71 -6.38 -3.79
C HIS A 71 -11.40 -5.09 -3.00
N PRO A 72 -12.02 -3.93 -3.32
CA PRO A 72 -11.77 -2.68 -2.59
C PRO A 72 -12.06 -2.75 -1.09
N SER A 73 -13.07 -3.51 -0.69
CA SER A 73 -13.37 -3.76 0.74
C SER A 73 -12.28 -4.54 1.46
N ALA A 74 -11.38 -5.20 0.72
CA ALA A 74 -10.24 -5.94 1.22
C ALA A 74 -8.90 -5.26 0.84
N GLY A 75 -8.92 -3.94 0.61
CA GLY A 75 -7.73 -3.13 0.38
C GLY A 75 -7.23 -3.02 -1.07
N GLY A 76 -7.99 -3.52 -2.04
CA GLY A 76 -7.72 -3.27 -3.46
C GLY A 76 -7.89 -1.79 -3.84
N SER A 77 -6.95 -1.20 -4.59
CA SER A 77 -7.01 0.21 -5.01
C SER A 77 -7.91 0.44 -6.22
N HIS A 78 -7.81 -0.40 -7.24
CA HIS A 78 -8.73 -0.47 -8.38
C HIS A 78 -8.60 -1.84 -9.06
N LEU A 79 -9.60 -2.28 -9.82
CA LEU A 79 -9.45 -3.49 -10.65
C LEU A 79 -8.60 -3.17 -11.89
N PRO A 80 -7.60 -4.00 -12.28
CA PRO A 80 -7.30 -5.35 -11.81
C PRO A 80 -6.08 -5.45 -10.87
N ASP A 81 -5.97 -4.61 -9.83
CA ASP A 81 -4.88 -4.74 -8.85
C ASP A 81 -5.01 -6.02 -8.04
N LEU A 82 -3.91 -6.77 -7.96
CA LEU A 82 -3.81 -7.99 -7.18
C LEU A 82 -2.87 -7.75 -6.00
N THR A 83 -3.35 -8.03 -4.79
CA THR A 83 -2.52 -8.08 -3.58
C THR A 83 -2.29 -9.54 -3.23
N VAL A 84 -1.02 -9.92 -3.12
CA VAL A 84 -0.58 -11.27 -2.74
C VAL A 84 0.09 -11.18 -1.38
N ILE A 85 -0.39 -11.95 -0.41
CA ILE A 85 0.08 -11.93 0.97
C ILE A 85 0.61 -13.33 1.31
N THR A 86 1.82 -13.39 1.84
CA THR A 86 2.49 -14.63 2.28
C THR A 86 2.98 -14.49 3.72
N PRO A 87 2.70 -15.45 4.61
CA PRO A 87 3.20 -15.45 5.98
C PRO A 87 4.67 -15.87 6.03
N GLU A 88 5.51 -15.02 6.63
CA GLU A 88 6.95 -15.24 6.78
C GLU A 88 7.32 -15.54 8.24
N GLY A 89 8.34 -16.38 8.46
CA GLY A 89 8.70 -16.90 9.79
C GLY A 89 9.79 -16.11 10.52
N ALA A 90 9.66 -16.08 11.87
CA ALA A 90 10.38 -15.34 12.91
C ALA A 90 9.84 -13.91 13.14
N THR A 91 8.93 -13.80 14.11
CA THR A 91 8.26 -12.55 14.51
C THR A 91 8.82 -12.04 15.84
N PHE A 92 9.16 -10.75 15.90
CA PHE A 92 9.59 -10.08 17.12
C PHE A 92 8.55 -9.02 17.49
N VAL A 93 8.02 -9.06 18.72
CA VAL A 93 7.13 -7.99 19.24
C VAL A 93 7.84 -6.62 19.15
N SER A 94 9.10 -6.57 19.56
CA SER A 94 10.03 -5.50 19.20
C SER A 94 11.46 -5.91 19.54
N PHE A 95 12.43 -5.46 18.74
CA PHE A 95 13.84 -5.63 19.05
C PHE A 95 14.63 -4.43 18.53
N LYS A 96 15.30 -3.72 19.44
CA LYS A 96 16.20 -2.63 19.09
C LYS A 96 17.46 -3.22 18.44
N ILE A 97 17.43 -3.33 17.12
CA ILE A 97 18.48 -3.92 16.27
C ILE A 97 19.69 -2.98 16.11
N VAL A 98 19.48 -1.67 16.25
CA VAL A 98 20.53 -0.65 16.35
C VAL A 98 20.29 0.15 17.62
N ASP A 99 21.30 0.24 18.48
CA ASP A 99 21.26 1.07 19.68
C ASP A 99 22.37 2.09 19.65
N LYS A 100 22.02 3.38 19.75
CA LYS A 100 22.98 4.50 19.70
C LYS A 100 23.96 4.42 18.51
N GLY A 101 23.47 3.99 17.34
CA GLY A 101 24.27 3.84 16.12
C GLY A 101 25.05 2.53 15.98
N VAL A 102 25.01 1.65 16.99
CA VAL A 102 25.70 0.37 17.00
C VAL A 102 24.72 -0.76 16.63
N PHE A 103 25.05 -1.53 15.58
CA PHE A 103 24.28 -2.70 15.17
C PHE A 103 24.50 -3.87 16.14
N ARG A 104 23.42 -4.43 16.68
CA ARG A 104 23.44 -5.46 17.74
C ARG A 104 23.40 -6.88 17.16
N GLU A 105 24.46 -7.24 16.46
CA GLU A 105 24.58 -8.50 15.70
C GLU A 105 24.46 -9.76 16.55
N GLU A 106 25.17 -9.82 17.67
CA GLU A 106 25.18 -11.00 18.55
C GLU A 106 23.78 -11.26 19.14
N SER A 107 23.15 -10.22 19.69
CA SER A 107 21.80 -10.31 20.25
C SER A 107 20.73 -10.63 19.20
N LEU A 108 20.94 -10.21 17.95
CA LEU A 108 20.06 -10.53 16.82
C LEU A 108 20.24 -11.99 16.40
N SER A 109 21.48 -12.44 16.29
CA SER A 109 21.85 -13.81 15.92
C SER A 109 21.29 -14.83 16.91
N GLU A 110 21.46 -14.56 18.20
CA GLU A 110 20.91 -15.39 19.27
C GLU A 110 19.39 -15.52 19.12
N LYS A 111 18.70 -14.39 18.90
CA LYS A 111 17.24 -14.35 18.72
C LYS A 111 16.75 -15.06 17.46
N LEU A 112 17.45 -14.93 16.34
CA LEU A 112 17.12 -15.61 15.08
C LEU A 112 17.40 -17.12 15.14
N CYS A 113 18.36 -17.54 15.96
CA CYS A 113 18.71 -18.95 16.17
C CYS A 113 17.92 -19.60 17.31
N LYS A 114 17.35 -18.83 18.24
CA LYS A 114 16.57 -19.31 19.38
C LYS A 114 15.46 -20.31 19.02
N PRO A 115 14.72 -20.19 17.90
CA PRO A 115 13.74 -21.21 17.52
C PRO A 115 14.33 -22.62 17.34
N ALA A 116 15.63 -22.76 17.04
CA ALA A 116 16.30 -24.06 16.93
C ALA A 116 16.36 -24.85 18.26
N THR A 117 16.12 -24.18 19.39
CA THR A 117 16.10 -24.83 20.71
C THR A 117 14.77 -25.52 21.01
N ILE A 118 13.77 -25.37 20.14
CA ILE A 118 12.44 -25.99 20.30
C ILE A 118 12.39 -27.24 19.40
N PRO A 119 12.01 -28.43 19.94
CA PRO A 119 11.93 -29.65 19.15
C PRO A 119 11.03 -29.49 17.92
N GLY A 120 11.55 -29.84 16.73
CA GLY A 120 10.83 -29.70 15.45
C GLY A 120 10.90 -28.31 14.81
N CYS A 121 11.51 -27.31 15.47
CA CYS A 121 11.71 -25.98 14.91
C CYS A 121 13.16 -25.80 14.44
N SER A 122 13.34 -25.15 13.29
CA SER A 122 14.64 -24.69 12.81
C SER A 122 14.83 -23.22 13.13
N GLY A 123 15.99 -22.84 13.65
CA GLY A 123 16.43 -21.44 13.65
C GLY A 123 16.67 -20.92 12.23
N THR A 124 17.19 -19.69 12.12
CA THR A 124 17.59 -19.13 10.83
C THR A 124 18.59 -20.04 10.09
N ARG A 125 18.25 -20.42 8.85
CA ARG A 125 19.09 -21.32 8.03
C ARG A 125 20.23 -20.58 7.31
N ASN A 126 20.10 -19.26 7.11
CA ASN A 126 21.08 -18.41 6.42
C ASN A 126 21.38 -17.16 7.27
N LEU A 127 21.93 -17.35 8.48
CA LEU A 127 22.17 -16.26 9.44
C LEU A 127 23.05 -15.13 8.85
N ALA A 128 24.12 -15.47 8.15
CA ALA A 128 25.05 -14.50 7.58
C ALA A 128 24.38 -13.60 6.52
N ASP A 129 23.59 -14.19 5.62
CA ASP A 129 22.85 -13.45 4.60
C ASP A 129 21.78 -12.55 5.23
N ASN A 130 21.06 -13.06 6.24
CA ASN A 130 20.05 -12.29 6.97
C ASN A 130 20.66 -11.08 7.70
N ILE A 131 21.85 -11.23 8.30
CA ILE A 131 22.58 -10.13 8.93
C ILE A 131 23.04 -9.12 7.87
N ALA A 132 23.58 -9.58 6.74
CA ALA A 132 24.04 -8.71 5.66
C ALA A 132 22.89 -7.89 5.06
N ASP A 133 21.73 -8.51 4.84
CA ASP A 133 20.52 -7.84 4.37
C ASP A 133 19.99 -6.82 5.37
N LEU A 134 19.95 -7.15 6.67
CA LEU A 134 19.50 -6.21 7.71
C LEU A 134 20.45 -5.01 7.84
N LYS A 135 21.77 -5.22 7.78
CA LYS A 135 22.77 -4.13 7.74
C LYS A 135 22.58 -3.26 6.49
N ALA A 136 22.35 -3.86 5.32
CA ALA A 136 22.09 -3.14 4.08
C ALA A 136 20.79 -2.33 4.15
N GLN A 137 19.73 -2.89 4.74
CA GLN A 137 18.44 -2.21 4.95
C GLN A 137 18.55 -1.05 5.94
N ILE A 138 19.31 -1.20 7.03
CA ILE A 138 19.57 -0.12 8.00
C ILE A 138 20.38 1.00 7.33
N ALA A 139 21.41 0.67 6.56
CA ALA A 139 22.20 1.64 5.81
C ALA A 139 21.35 2.35 4.74
N ALA A 140 20.45 1.63 4.08
CA ALA A 140 19.47 2.20 3.17
C ALA A 140 18.50 3.12 3.91
N ASN A 141 17.97 2.73 5.08
CA ASN A 141 17.02 3.51 5.88
C ASN A 141 17.64 4.81 6.42
N ASN A 142 18.89 4.78 6.87
CA ASN A 142 19.62 5.99 7.25
C ASN A 142 19.81 6.96 6.06
N LYS A 143 19.90 6.45 4.83
CA LYS A 143 19.87 7.28 3.60
C LYS A 143 18.45 7.67 3.18
N VAL A 144 17.45 6.83 3.43
CA VAL A 144 16.05 7.02 3.04
C VAL A 144 15.34 8.03 3.93
N VAL A 145 15.61 8.13 5.24
CA VAL A 145 15.00 9.18 6.08
C VAL A 145 15.45 10.58 5.61
N ALA A 146 16.72 10.74 5.26
CA ALA A 146 17.22 11.97 4.64
C ALA A 146 16.62 12.21 3.24
N GLN A 147 16.46 11.16 2.43
CA GLN A 147 15.87 11.27 1.09
C GLN A 147 14.35 11.44 1.08
N LEU A 148 13.56 10.83 1.97
CA LEU A 148 12.10 10.78 1.90
C LEU A 148 11.50 12.17 2.14
N PHE A 149 12.04 12.93 3.10
CA PHE A 149 11.73 14.34 3.31
C PHE A 149 12.18 15.23 2.13
N CYS A 150 13.23 14.84 1.40
CA CYS A 150 13.73 15.59 0.25
C CYS A 150 12.99 15.23 -1.07
N ARG A 151 12.56 13.98 -1.26
CA ARG A 151 12.06 13.44 -2.54
C ARG A 151 10.59 13.75 -2.80
N TYR A 152 9.73 13.66 -1.77
CA TYR A 152 8.29 13.90 -1.91
C TYR A 152 7.82 14.87 -0.83
N PRO A 153 7.89 16.18 -1.10
CA PRO A 153 7.50 17.23 -0.18
C PRO A 153 5.96 17.32 -0.11
N VAL A 154 5.29 16.26 0.34
CA VAL A 154 3.82 16.16 0.37
C VAL A 154 3.40 15.54 1.70
N ILE A 155 2.35 16.07 2.32
CA ILE A 155 1.74 15.57 3.55
C ILE A 155 0.38 14.98 3.21
N LEU A 156 0.13 13.72 3.60
CA LEU A 156 -1.21 13.13 3.56
C LEU A 156 -2.02 13.68 4.75
N ARG A 157 -3.06 14.46 4.46
CA ARG A 157 -3.96 15.08 5.45
C ARG A 157 -5.17 14.22 5.76
N GLU A 158 -5.64 13.44 4.79
CA GLU A 158 -6.84 12.61 4.95
C GLU A 158 -6.69 11.34 4.11
N PHE A 159 -7.12 10.21 4.68
CA PHE A 159 -7.38 8.97 3.98
C PHE A 159 -8.61 8.32 4.62
N SER A 160 -9.74 8.32 3.93
CA SER A 160 -11.02 7.85 4.46
C SER A 160 -11.83 7.12 3.38
N LEU A 161 -12.80 6.30 3.79
CA LEU A 161 -13.74 5.69 2.85
C LEU A 161 -14.70 6.76 2.34
N ARG A 162 -15.00 6.73 1.05
CA ARG A 162 -16.03 7.57 0.43
C ARG A 162 -17.37 6.85 0.54
N GLU A 163 -17.97 6.92 1.71
CA GLU A 163 -19.23 6.23 2.02
C GLU A 163 -20.32 6.52 0.97
N ASN A 164 -21.10 5.49 0.65
CA ASN A 164 -22.25 5.58 -0.26
C ASN A 164 -21.88 6.00 -1.70
N SER A 165 -20.65 5.76 -2.12
CA SER A 165 -20.21 5.99 -3.50
C SER A 165 -20.41 4.76 -4.40
N GLY A 166 -20.59 3.58 -3.83
CA GLY A 166 -20.92 2.35 -4.55
C GLY A 166 -22.38 2.35 -5.02
N GLY A 167 -22.63 1.83 -6.22
CA GLY A 167 -23.95 1.73 -6.81
C GLY A 167 -24.83 0.69 -6.11
N ASN A 168 -26.13 0.98 -6.01
CA ASN A 168 -27.09 0.09 -5.35
C ASN A 168 -27.41 -1.15 -6.19
N GLY A 169 -27.81 -2.24 -5.54
CA GLY A 169 -28.27 -3.47 -6.19
C GLY A 169 -28.36 -4.59 -5.17
N LYS A 170 -28.84 -5.77 -5.60
CA LYS A 170 -28.79 -7.00 -4.77
C LYS A 170 -27.39 -7.22 -4.18
N TRP A 171 -26.36 -6.93 -4.97
CA TRP A 171 -24.98 -6.81 -4.52
C TRP A 171 -24.51 -5.38 -4.73
N ARG A 172 -24.31 -4.65 -3.64
CA ARG A 172 -23.90 -3.26 -3.68
C ARG A 172 -22.45 -3.14 -4.17
N GLY A 173 -22.19 -2.16 -5.03
CA GLY A 173 -20.83 -1.85 -5.48
C GLY A 173 -19.96 -1.34 -4.33
N GLY A 174 -18.65 -1.60 -4.39
CA GLY A 174 -17.73 -1.12 -3.36
C GLY A 174 -17.58 0.41 -3.34
N ASP A 175 -17.48 0.98 -2.13
CA ASP A 175 -17.21 2.41 -1.96
C ASP A 175 -15.76 2.76 -2.35
N GLY A 176 -15.58 3.94 -2.93
CA GLY A 176 -14.27 4.52 -3.20
C GLY A 176 -13.60 5.07 -1.93
N VAL A 177 -12.51 5.83 -2.11
CA VAL A 177 -11.74 6.45 -1.02
C VAL A 177 -11.52 7.94 -1.29
N ILE A 178 -11.40 8.70 -0.21
CA ILE A 178 -11.03 10.12 -0.19
C ILE A 178 -9.59 10.22 0.28
N ARG A 179 -8.77 11.00 -0.44
CA ARG A 179 -7.39 11.32 -0.08
C ARG A 179 -7.15 12.82 -0.19
N CYS A 180 -6.55 13.43 0.83
CA CYS A 180 -6.14 14.83 0.78
C CYS A 180 -4.62 14.94 0.91
N LEU A 181 -3.96 15.54 -0.07
CA LEU A 181 -2.50 15.68 -0.14
C LEU A 181 -2.12 17.17 -0.11
N GLN A 182 -1.29 17.60 0.83
CA GLN A 182 -0.78 18.96 0.92
C GLN A 182 0.67 19.05 0.44
N PHE A 183 0.96 19.91 -0.52
CA PHE A 183 2.32 20.11 -1.02
C PHE A 183 3.13 21.05 -0.11
N ARG A 184 4.43 20.79 0.04
CA ARG A 184 5.36 21.51 0.94
C ARG A 184 6.39 22.37 0.21
N ARG A 185 6.57 22.18 -1.09
CA ARG A 185 7.34 23.06 -2.00
C ARG A 185 6.73 22.99 -3.41
N PRO A 186 7.08 23.91 -4.31
CA PRO A 186 6.61 23.86 -5.69
C PRO A 186 7.00 22.56 -6.41
N LEU A 187 6.05 21.95 -7.12
CA LEU A 187 6.21 20.66 -7.81
C LEU A 187 5.46 20.65 -9.16
N SER A 188 5.85 19.72 -10.03
CA SER A 188 5.03 19.33 -11.18
C SER A 188 4.15 18.14 -10.78
N LEU A 189 2.83 18.34 -10.81
CA LEU A 189 1.83 17.31 -10.54
C LEU A 189 1.33 16.74 -11.86
N ALA A 190 1.48 15.43 -12.05
CA ALA A 190 0.81 14.68 -13.11
C ALA A 190 -0.25 13.77 -12.48
N LEU A 191 -1.49 13.91 -12.94
CA LEU A 191 -2.62 13.08 -12.53
C LEU A 191 -3.07 12.23 -13.71
N LEU A 192 -3.15 10.93 -13.48
CA LEU A 192 -3.67 9.94 -14.40
C LEU A 192 -4.74 9.13 -13.66
N THR A 193 -6.00 9.50 -13.85
CA THR A 193 -7.14 8.89 -13.16
C THR A 193 -8.29 8.70 -14.13
N GLU A 194 -8.98 7.56 -14.03
CA GLU A 194 -10.09 7.19 -14.92
C GLU A 194 -11.44 7.34 -14.24
N ARG A 195 -12.55 7.14 -14.98
CA ARG A 195 -13.93 7.17 -14.42
C ARG A 195 -14.29 8.48 -13.69
N ARG A 196 -13.81 9.60 -14.25
CA ARG A 196 -14.12 10.97 -13.78
C ARG A 196 -15.24 11.62 -14.59
N VAL A 197 -15.38 11.22 -15.86
CA VAL A 197 -16.45 11.68 -16.76
C VAL A 197 -17.61 10.68 -16.76
N PHE A 198 -17.30 9.39 -16.93
CA PHE A 198 -18.26 8.29 -16.90
C PHE A 198 -18.19 7.52 -15.59
N ALA A 199 -19.37 7.21 -15.04
CA ALA A 199 -19.51 6.38 -13.85
C ALA A 199 -19.15 4.90 -14.15
N PRO A 200 -18.65 4.14 -13.16
CA PRO A 200 -18.72 2.69 -13.20
C PRO A 200 -20.19 2.25 -13.30
N TYR A 201 -20.52 1.49 -14.34
CA TYR A 201 -21.90 1.11 -14.63
C TYR A 201 -22.36 -0.01 -13.68
N GLY A 202 -23.62 0.04 -13.29
CA GLY A 202 -24.28 -1.09 -12.66
C GLY A 202 -24.63 -2.18 -13.66
N LEU A 203 -24.84 -3.39 -13.18
CA LEU A 203 -25.09 -4.58 -14.00
C LEU A 203 -26.41 -5.25 -13.62
N LYS A 204 -27.11 -5.83 -14.60
CA LYS A 204 -28.33 -6.64 -14.40
C LYS A 204 -29.38 -5.94 -13.52
N GLY A 205 -29.62 -4.65 -13.74
CA GLY A 205 -30.59 -3.85 -12.98
C GLY A 205 -30.02 -3.15 -11.74
N GLY A 206 -28.73 -3.35 -11.42
CA GLY A 206 -28.02 -2.56 -10.42
C GLY A 206 -27.72 -1.14 -10.89
N GLY A 207 -27.64 -0.19 -9.96
CA GLY A 207 -27.33 1.21 -10.18
C GLY A 207 -25.84 1.49 -10.37
N ASN A 208 -25.53 2.62 -11.01
CA ASN A 208 -24.16 3.06 -11.25
C ASN A 208 -23.46 3.50 -9.97
N GLY A 209 -22.15 3.31 -9.91
CA GLY A 209 -21.29 3.89 -8.87
C GLY A 209 -21.04 5.37 -9.10
N ALA A 210 -20.74 6.11 -8.05
CA ALA A 210 -20.40 7.52 -8.13
C ALA A 210 -19.08 7.72 -8.86
N ARG A 211 -19.02 8.77 -9.69
CA ARG A 211 -17.79 9.17 -10.38
C ARG A 211 -16.71 9.60 -9.40
N GLY A 212 -15.46 9.38 -9.78
CA GLY A 212 -14.35 9.96 -9.04
C GLY A 212 -14.29 11.47 -9.27
N VAL A 213 -13.63 12.18 -8.37
CA VAL A 213 -13.50 13.64 -8.42
C VAL A 213 -12.08 14.03 -7.98
N ASN A 214 -11.42 14.88 -8.75
CA ASN A 214 -10.11 15.42 -8.38
C ASN A 214 -10.23 16.93 -8.26
N VAL A 215 -9.96 17.47 -7.08
CA VAL A 215 -10.07 18.89 -6.78
C VAL A 215 -8.76 19.39 -6.22
N LEU A 216 -8.18 20.39 -6.86
CA LEU A 216 -7.04 21.13 -6.34
C LEU A 216 -7.53 22.43 -5.72
N LYS A 217 -7.28 22.59 -4.42
CA LYS A 217 -7.46 23.85 -3.73
C LYS A 217 -6.13 24.59 -3.68
N LYS A 218 -6.09 25.72 -4.39
CA LYS A 218 -5.03 26.72 -4.29
C LYS A 218 -5.47 27.82 -3.32
N ARG A 219 -4.53 28.66 -2.87
CA ARG A 219 -4.82 29.81 -1.99
C ARG A 219 -5.97 30.71 -2.47
N SER A 220 -6.08 30.93 -3.78
CA SER A 220 -7.05 31.87 -4.37
C SER A 220 -8.24 31.21 -5.04
N ARG A 221 -8.20 29.90 -5.32
CA ARG A 221 -9.25 29.22 -6.09
C ARG A 221 -9.26 27.71 -5.89
N THR A 222 -10.43 27.13 -6.14
CA THR A 222 -10.63 25.68 -6.20
C THR A 222 -10.85 25.28 -7.66
N VAL A 223 -10.12 24.28 -8.14
CA VAL A 223 -10.14 23.83 -9.53
C VAL A 223 -10.43 22.33 -9.60
N ASN A 224 -11.41 21.93 -10.41
CA ASN A 224 -11.60 20.52 -10.77
C ASN A 224 -10.59 20.15 -11.87
N LEU A 225 -9.77 19.14 -11.60
CA LEU A 225 -8.64 18.77 -12.45
C LEU A 225 -8.99 17.74 -13.54
N GLY A 226 -10.21 17.20 -13.55
CA GLY A 226 -10.59 16.13 -14.47
C GLY A 226 -9.77 14.85 -14.26
N GLY A 227 -9.76 13.98 -15.27
CA GLY A 227 -9.13 12.65 -15.20
C GLY A 227 -7.62 12.66 -15.47
N LYS A 228 -7.17 13.46 -16.44
CA LYS A 228 -5.79 13.48 -16.92
C LYS A 228 -5.31 14.92 -17.03
N ILE A 229 -4.28 15.29 -16.27
CA ILE A 229 -3.70 16.63 -16.34
C ILE A 229 -2.27 16.64 -15.80
N THR A 230 -1.45 17.54 -16.35
CA THR A 230 -0.16 17.91 -15.77
C THR A 230 -0.16 19.41 -15.49
N LEU A 231 0.18 19.81 -14.27
CA LEU A 231 0.21 21.22 -13.87
C LEU A 231 1.24 21.48 -12.76
N ARG A 232 1.58 22.75 -12.55
CA ARG A 232 2.40 23.17 -11.42
C ARG A 232 1.54 23.43 -10.18
N VAL A 233 2.02 22.92 -9.05
CA VAL A 233 1.44 23.14 -7.71
C VAL A 233 2.46 23.84 -6.83
N ASP A 234 1.97 24.66 -5.93
CA ASP A 234 2.79 25.50 -5.05
C ASP A 234 2.79 24.94 -3.61
N ALA A 235 3.72 25.44 -2.78
CA ALA A 235 3.74 25.09 -1.36
C ALA A 235 2.43 25.54 -0.69
N GLY A 236 1.78 24.63 0.03
CA GLY A 236 0.51 24.87 0.70
C GLY A 236 -0.73 24.49 -0.12
N ASP A 237 -0.62 24.27 -1.43
CA ASP A 237 -1.73 23.76 -2.24
C ASP A 237 -2.17 22.38 -1.71
N THR A 238 -3.47 22.09 -1.80
CA THR A 238 -4.05 20.82 -1.36
C THR A 238 -4.81 20.12 -2.49
N LEU A 239 -4.46 18.88 -2.75
CA LEU A 239 -5.10 18.02 -3.74
C LEU A 239 -6.02 17.03 -3.03
N HIS A 240 -7.32 17.18 -3.26
CA HIS A 240 -8.36 16.24 -2.84
C HIS A 240 -8.68 15.27 -3.98
N LEU A 241 -8.51 13.98 -3.72
CA LEU A 241 -8.79 12.89 -4.64
C LEU A 241 -9.91 12.05 -4.07
N GLN A 242 -11.01 11.94 -4.81
CA GLN A 242 -12.09 11.00 -4.54
C GLN A 242 -12.06 9.94 -5.64
N THR A 243 -11.84 8.69 -5.29
CA THR A 243 -11.91 7.59 -6.25
C THR A 243 -13.38 7.25 -6.56
N PRO A 244 -13.66 6.64 -7.72
CA PRO A 244 -15.02 6.27 -8.08
C PRO A 244 -15.46 5.07 -7.21
N GLY A 245 -16.76 4.97 -6.94
CA GLY A 245 -17.33 3.74 -6.38
C GLY A 245 -17.66 2.74 -7.48
N GLY A 246 -17.69 1.45 -7.16
CA GLY A 246 -18.09 0.39 -8.08
C GLY A 246 -19.59 0.44 -8.41
N GLY A 247 -20.00 -0.07 -9.57
CA GLY A 247 -21.42 -0.25 -9.88
C GLY A 247 -22.04 -1.42 -9.11
N GLY A 248 -23.32 -1.33 -8.77
CA GLY A 248 -24.07 -2.41 -8.13
C GLY A 248 -24.52 -3.47 -9.13
N TYR A 249 -24.89 -4.65 -8.63
CA TYR A 249 -25.39 -5.76 -9.42
C TYR A 249 -26.76 -6.24 -8.94
N GLY A 250 -27.68 -6.47 -9.88
CA GLY A 250 -29.00 -7.03 -9.59
C GLY A 250 -29.99 -6.00 -9.07
N THR A 251 -31.29 -6.24 -9.27
CA THR A 251 -32.38 -5.44 -8.69
C THR A 251 -32.47 -5.61 -7.18
N ILE A 252 -32.82 -4.52 -6.50
CA ILE A 252 -33.11 -4.48 -5.04
C ILE A 252 -34.48 -5.11 -4.78
#